data_AF-A0AAU7D705-F1
#
_entry.id   AF-A0AAU7D705-F1
#
_cell.length_a   1.000
_cell.length_b   1.000
_cell.length_c   1.000
_cell.angle_alpha   90.00
_cell.angle_beta   90.00
_cell.angle_gamma   90.00
#
_symmetry.space_group_name_H-M   'P 1'
#
loop_
_entity.id
_entity.type
_entity.pdbx_description
1 polymer ?
#
loop_
_entity_poly.entity_id
_entity_poly.type
_entity_poly.pdbx_seq_one_letter_code
_entity_poly.pdbx_strand_id
1 'polypeptide(L)'
;MFRQVSSVPLSKRVGFFICCAIMLICVVAQGLYFYARDGVTPDPLPRAFILSDCAWLLLVLSVFVYLYKPLVTMAVASLVFAVLAVSLERFTDEHTLGWFFYRHSLILLFIVASHVGFFLTVLNPKNLADEV
;
A
#
# COMPACT_ATOMS: atom_id res chain seq x y z
N MET A 1 21.16 -37.50 -0.85
CA MET A 1 21.20 -36.09 -1.27
C MET A 1 20.35 -35.29 -0.28
N PHE A 2 20.96 -34.70 0.75
CA PHE A 2 20.23 -34.01 1.82
C PHE A 2 19.78 -32.63 1.34
N ARG A 3 18.47 -32.42 1.24
CA ARG A 3 17.85 -31.12 0.96
C ARG A 3 18.15 -30.21 2.16
N GLN A 4 19.15 -29.33 2.05
CA GLN A 4 19.39 -28.30 3.05
C GLN A 4 18.15 -27.42 3.13
N VAL A 5 17.37 -27.61 4.20
CA VAL A 5 16.25 -26.73 4.50
C VAL A 5 16.86 -25.43 4.99
N SER A 6 17.18 -24.51 4.08
CA SER A 6 17.53 -23.14 4.49
C SER A 6 16.37 -22.60 5.32
N SER A 7 16.62 -22.38 6.60
CA SER A 7 15.72 -21.69 7.50
C SER A 7 15.84 -20.21 7.17
N VAL A 8 14.70 -19.55 6.95
CA VAL A 8 14.69 -18.10 6.76
C VAL A 8 15.25 -17.46 8.03
N PRO A 9 16.27 -16.58 7.95
CA PRO A 9 16.79 -15.92 9.13
C PRO A 9 15.68 -15.13 9.83
N LEU A 10 15.62 -15.24 11.15
CA LEU A 10 14.58 -14.62 11.99
C LEU A 10 14.44 -13.12 11.72
N SER A 11 15.56 -12.43 11.47
CA SER A 11 15.60 -11.01 11.13
C SER A 11 14.78 -10.63 9.90
N LYS A 12 14.77 -11.46 8.84
CA LYS A 12 13.96 -11.23 7.64
C LYS A 12 12.47 -11.40 7.92
N ARG A 13 12.11 -12.38 8.75
CA ARG A 13 10.71 -12.59 9.18
C ARG A 13 10.20 -11.41 10.00
N VAL A 14 10.99 -10.95 10.96
CA VAL A 14 10.65 -9.77 11.78
C VAL A 14 10.52 -8.53 10.90
N GLY A 15 11.44 -8.31 9.96
CA GLY A 15 11.36 -7.19 9.01
C GLY A 15 10.10 -7.20 8.16
N PHE A 16 9.66 -8.37 7.69
CA PHE A 16 8.39 -8.52 6.97
C PHE A 16 7.18 -8.13 7.84
N PHE A 17 7.11 -8.60 9.09
CA PHE A 17 6.03 -8.24 10.01
C PHE A 17 5.99 -6.74 10.31
N ILE A 18 7.17 -6.10 10.44
CA ILE A 18 7.26 -4.64 10.60
C ILE A 18 6.68 -3.92 9.37
N CYS A 19 6.99 -4.39 8.15
CA CYS A 19 6.43 -3.81 6.93
C CYS A 19 4.90 -3.96 6.89
N CYS A 20 4.37 -5.13 7.24
CA CYS A 20 2.92 -5.35 7.34
C CYS A 20 2.27 -4.43 8.39
N ALA A 21 2.92 -4.21 9.54
CA ALA A 21 2.44 -3.29 10.56
C ALA A 21 2.41 -1.84 10.05
N ILE A 22 3.45 -1.40 9.33
CA ILE A 22 3.50 -0.07 8.69
C ILE A 22 2.37 0.07 7.67
N MET A 23 2.15 -0.94 6.82
CA MET A 23 1.05 -0.96 5.85
C MET A 23 -0.32 -0.81 6.52
N LEU A 24 -0.56 -1.54 7.62
CA LEU A 24 -1.79 -1.41 8.41
C LEU A 24 -1.95 -0.01 9.00
N ILE A 25 -0.89 0.56 9.58
CA ILE A 25 -0.91 1.93 10.12
C ILE A 25 -1.25 2.93 9.02
N CYS A 26 -0.67 2.80 7.81
CA CYS A 26 -0.97 3.68 6.68
C CYS A 26 -2.45 3.62 6.31
N VAL A 27 -3.03 2.42 6.23
CA VAL A 27 -4.45 2.22 5.89
C VAL A 27 -5.38 2.79 6.97
N VAL A 28 -5.05 2.59 8.25
CA VAL A 28 -5.83 3.14 9.37
C VAL A 28 -5.74 4.66 9.40
N ALA A 29 -4.54 5.23 9.25
CA ALA A 29 -4.32 6.67 9.22
C ALA A 29 -5.05 7.32 8.03
N GLN A 30 -5.04 6.67 6.85
CA GLN A 30 -5.79 7.12 5.68
C GLN A 30 -7.30 7.11 5.94
N GLY A 31 -7.81 6.06 6.61
CA GLY A 31 -9.23 5.97 7.00
C GLY A 31 -9.64 7.04 8.01
N LEU A 32 -8.80 7.32 9.01
CA LEU A 32 -9.01 8.42 9.95
C LEU A 32 -9.00 9.78 9.26
N TYR A 33 -8.10 9.97 8.29
CA TYR A 33 -8.05 11.19 7.49
C TYR A 33 -9.33 11.40 6.67
N PHE A 34 -9.86 10.35 6.03
CA PHE A 34 -11.14 10.43 5.31
C PHE A 34 -12.33 10.67 6.24
N TYR A 35 -12.37 9.98 7.39
CA TYR A 35 -13.40 10.21 8.40
C TYR A 35 -13.40 11.66 8.92
N ALA A 36 -12.21 12.22 9.18
CA ALA A 36 -12.07 13.61 9.61
C ALA A 36 -12.47 14.61 8.51
N ARG A 37 -12.15 14.32 7.25
CA ARG A 37 -12.57 15.13 6.08
C ARG A 37 -14.09 15.22 5.99
N ASP A 38 -14.75 14.06 6.02
CA ASP A 38 -16.21 13.97 5.81
C ASP A 38 -17.00 14.51 7.02
N GLY A 39 -16.42 14.48 8.23
CA GLY A 39 -17.02 15.02 9.44
C GLY A 39 -16.89 16.54 9.64
N VAL A 40 -15.97 17.21 8.94
CA VAL A 40 -15.61 18.62 9.22
C VAL A 40 -16.02 19.58 8.09
N THR A 41 -16.10 19.12 6.84
CA THR A 41 -16.31 20.00 5.67
C THR A 41 -17.33 19.41 4.69
N PRO A 42 -18.53 20.00 4.53
CA PRO A 42 -19.47 19.62 3.47
C PRO A 42 -18.94 20.15 2.13
N ASP A 43 -18.06 19.39 1.51
CA ASP A 43 -17.44 19.73 0.24
C ASP A 43 -18.38 19.45 -0.95
N PRO A 44 -18.39 20.30 -1.99
CA PRO A 44 -19.34 20.20 -3.11
C PRO A 44 -19.00 19.12 -4.17
N LEU A 45 -17.98 18.29 -3.95
CA LEU A 45 -17.43 17.37 -4.97
C LEU A 45 -17.59 15.87 -4.59
N PRO A 46 -18.83 15.32 -4.63
CA PRO A 46 -19.12 13.95 -4.18
C PRO A 46 -18.40 12.86 -5.00
N ARG A 47 -18.00 13.15 -6.24
CA ARG A 47 -17.33 12.16 -7.11
C ARG A 47 -15.88 11.89 -6.72
N ALA A 48 -15.17 12.90 -6.21
CA ALA A 48 -13.79 12.74 -5.74
C ALA A 48 -13.72 11.85 -4.48
N PHE A 49 -14.76 11.93 -3.63
CA PHE A 49 -14.89 11.13 -2.41
C PHE A 49 -15.12 9.65 -2.71
N ILE A 50 -16.03 9.34 -3.64
CA ILE A 50 -16.27 7.95 -4.04
C ILE A 50 -14.96 7.30 -4.55
N LEU A 51 -14.19 8.01 -5.37
CA LEU A 51 -12.91 7.50 -5.88
C LEU A 51 -11.89 7.27 -4.75
N SER A 52 -11.76 8.21 -3.81
CA SER A 52 -10.83 8.06 -2.69
C SER A 52 -11.22 6.89 -1.78
N ASP A 53 -12.51 6.72 -1.51
CA ASP A 53 -13.02 5.72 -0.58
C ASP A 53 -12.95 4.32 -1.19
N CYS A 54 -13.28 4.19 -2.48
CA CYS A 54 -13.07 2.95 -3.23
C CYS A 54 -11.59 2.54 -3.27
N ALA A 55 -10.68 3.50 -3.50
CA ALA A 55 -9.25 3.22 -3.52
C ALA A 55 -8.72 2.81 -2.14
N TRP A 56 -9.22 3.42 -1.06
CA TRP A 56 -8.89 3.00 0.29
C TRP A 56 -9.41 1.59 0.59
N LEU A 57 -10.64 1.24 0.21
CA LEU A 57 -11.15 -0.13 0.36
C LEU A 57 -10.29 -1.14 -0.41
N LEU A 58 -9.84 -0.80 -1.62
CA LEU A 58 -8.92 -1.64 -2.39
C LEU A 58 -7.57 -1.80 -1.67
N LEU A 59 -7.03 -0.73 -1.09
CA LEU A 59 -5.80 -0.79 -0.29
C LEU A 59 -5.98 -1.67 0.96
N VAL A 60 -7.10 -1.54 1.68
CA VAL A 60 -7.44 -2.41 2.83
C VAL A 60 -7.43 -3.88 2.40
N LEU A 61 -8.14 -4.21 1.32
CA LEU A 61 -8.19 -5.58 0.79
C LEU A 61 -6.80 -6.07 0.38
N SER A 62 -5.99 -5.20 -0.19
CA SER A 62 -4.64 -5.52 -0.65
C SER A 62 -3.71 -5.98 0.49
N VAL A 63 -3.89 -5.47 1.72
CA VAL A 63 -3.13 -5.90 2.92
C VAL A 63 -3.41 -7.37 3.25
N PHE A 64 -4.67 -7.80 3.17
CA PHE A 64 -5.03 -9.20 3.44
C PHE A 64 -4.50 -10.13 2.35
N VAL A 65 -4.54 -9.69 1.09
CA VAL A 65 -3.99 -10.45 -0.04
C VAL A 65 -2.46 -10.53 0.01
N TYR A 66 -1.79 -9.54 0.62
CA TYR A 66 -0.32 -9.44 0.67
C TYR A 66 0.34 -10.66 1.28
N LEU A 67 -0.30 -11.28 2.28
CA LEU A 67 0.22 -12.47 2.96
C LEU A 67 0.28 -13.71 2.06
N TYR A 68 -0.55 -13.75 1.01
CA TYR A 68 -0.67 -14.88 0.11
C TYR A 68 -0.06 -14.61 -1.27
N LYS A 69 -0.23 -13.39 -1.79
CA LYS A 69 0.22 -12.98 -3.13
C LYS A 69 0.81 -11.56 -3.11
N PRO A 70 2.01 -11.38 -2.55
CA PRO A 70 2.59 -10.05 -2.35
C PRO A 70 2.89 -9.32 -3.66
N LEU A 71 3.28 -10.03 -4.73
CA LEU A 71 3.46 -9.46 -6.08
C LEU A 71 2.18 -8.81 -6.60
N VAL A 72 1.07 -9.51 -6.49
CA VAL A 72 -0.24 -9.03 -6.96
C VAL A 72 -0.64 -7.80 -6.14
N THR A 73 -0.48 -7.84 -4.82
CA THR A 73 -0.74 -6.69 -3.95
C THR A 73 0.09 -5.47 -4.35
N MET A 74 1.39 -5.63 -4.63
CA MET A 74 2.25 -4.52 -5.04
C MET A 74 1.83 -3.91 -6.37
N ALA A 75 1.51 -4.76 -7.35
CA ALA A 75 1.04 -4.32 -8.66
C ALA A 75 -0.29 -3.56 -8.54
N VAL A 76 -1.24 -4.10 -7.76
CA VAL A 76 -2.55 -3.47 -7.51
C VAL A 76 -2.39 -2.15 -6.76
N ALA A 77 -1.59 -2.10 -5.69
CA ALA A 77 -1.36 -0.88 -4.93
C ALA A 77 -0.73 0.23 -5.79
N SER A 78 0.23 -0.13 -6.65
CA SER A 78 0.88 0.81 -7.58
C SER A 78 -0.09 1.32 -8.64
N LEU A 79 -0.93 0.43 -9.17
CA LEU A 79 -1.97 0.79 -10.15
C LEU A 79 -3.02 1.71 -9.51
N VAL A 80 -3.49 1.39 -8.30
CA VAL A 80 -4.44 2.21 -7.54
C VAL A 80 -3.86 3.60 -7.29
N PHE A 81 -2.58 3.70 -6.91
CA PHE A 81 -1.92 4.99 -6.75
C PHE A 81 -1.85 5.77 -8.06
N ALA A 82 -1.47 5.14 -9.18
CA ALA A 82 -1.42 5.81 -10.48
C ALA A 82 -2.79 6.33 -10.92
N VAL A 83 -3.84 5.54 -10.75
CA VAL A 83 -5.23 5.95 -11.07
C VAL A 83 -5.68 7.10 -10.18
N LEU A 84 -5.42 7.03 -8.87
CA LEU A 84 -5.74 8.11 -7.93
C LEU A 84 -5.00 9.39 -8.26
N ALA A 85 -3.69 9.30 -8.54
CA ALA A 85 -2.86 10.45 -8.86
C ALA A 85 -3.41 11.21 -10.07
N VAL A 86 -3.68 10.50 -11.18
CA VAL A 86 -4.23 11.10 -12.41
C VAL A 86 -5.65 11.62 -12.20
N SER A 87 -6.47 10.91 -11.42
CA SER A 87 -7.87 11.29 -11.20
C SER A 87 -8.02 12.51 -10.29
N LEU A 88 -7.19 12.61 -9.24
CA LEU A 88 -7.24 13.70 -8.25
C LEU A 88 -6.49 14.95 -8.70
N GLU A 89 -5.55 14.83 -9.63
CA GLU A 89 -4.85 15.97 -10.23
C GLU A 89 -5.84 16.98 -10.85
N ARG A 90 -6.94 16.48 -11.44
CA ARG A 90 -7.99 17.33 -12.05
C ARG A 90 -8.83 18.14 -11.04
N PHE A 91 -8.74 17.82 -9.76
CA PHE A 91 -9.55 18.44 -8.69
C PHE A 91 -8.70 19.24 -7.69
N THR A 92 -7.44 19.54 -8.03
CA THR A 92 -6.53 20.24 -7.12
C THR A 92 -6.14 21.58 -7.74
N ASP A 93 -6.41 22.68 -7.04
CA ASP A 93 -6.04 24.03 -7.49
C ASP A 93 -4.53 24.32 -7.32
N GLU A 94 -3.84 23.53 -6.48
CA GLU A 94 -2.41 23.62 -6.21
C GLU A 94 -1.61 22.49 -6.88
N HIS A 95 -0.94 22.79 -7.99
CA HIS A 95 -0.13 21.84 -8.76
C HIS A 95 1.33 21.73 -8.30
N THR A 96 1.64 22.04 -7.05
CA THR A 96 3.02 21.91 -6.56
C THR A 96 3.36 20.45 -6.27
N LEU A 97 4.55 20.00 -6.67
CA LEU A 97 5.04 18.65 -6.40
C LEU A 97 5.03 18.33 -4.90
N GLY A 98 5.39 19.30 -4.05
CA GLY A 98 5.39 19.13 -2.60
C GLY A 98 4.01 18.80 -2.04
N TRP A 99 2.98 19.52 -2.48
CA TRP A 99 1.60 19.26 -2.06
C TRP A 99 1.09 17.91 -2.55
N PHE A 100 1.44 17.53 -3.77
CA PHE A 100 1.15 16.21 -4.32
C PHE A 100 1.74 15.08 -3.46
N PHE A 101 3.03 15.18 -3.10
CA PHE A 101 3.70 14.21 -2.23
C PHE A 101 3.11 14.19 -0.83
N TYR A 102 2.75 15.35 -0.28
CA TYR A 102 2.11 15.45 1.03
C TYR A 102 0.75 14.73 1.04
N ARG A 103 -0.13 15.03 0.06
CA ARG A 103 -1.46 14.41 -0.08
C ARG A 103 -1.42 12.90 -0.26
N HIS A 104 -0.40 12.39 -0.94
CA HIS A 104 -0.26 10.95 -1.23
C HIS A 104 0.79 10.24 -0.37
N SER A 105 1.31 10.89 0.67
CA SER A 105 2.42 10.40 1.49
C SER A 105 2.16 9.03 2.11
N LEU A 106 0.95 8.81 2.63
CA LEU A 106 0.55 7.53 3.25
C LEU A 106 0.49 6.39 2.23
N ILE A 107 -0.04 6.63 1.02
CA ILE A 107 -0.07 5.63 -0.05
C ILE A 107 1.34 5.34 -0.56
N LEU A 108 2.17 6.36 -0.72
CA LEU A 108 3.58 6.20 -1.10
C LEU A 108 4.35 5.38 -0.05
N LEU A 109 4.16 5.69 1.23
CA LEU A 109 4.76 4.93 2.33
C LEU A 109 4.28 3.47 2.35
N PHE A 110 3.00 3.24 2.09
CA PHE A 110 2.43 1.89 1.94
C PHE A 110 3.09 1.12 0.79
N ILE A 111 3.25 1.76 -0.37
CA ILE A 111 3.90 1.15 -1.55
C ILE A 111 5.37 0.82 -1.23
N VAL A 112 6.11 1.76 -0.65
CA VAL A 112 7.52 1.53 -0.26
C VAL A 112 7.62 0.39 0.75
N ALA A 113 6.78 0.38 1.79
CA ALA A 113 6.76 -0.68 2.79
C ALA A 113 6.44 -2.05 2.18
N SER A 114 5.48 -2.13 1.25
CA SER A 114 5.15 -3.39 0.56
C SER A 114 6.26 -3.89 -0.35
N HIS A 115 7.01 -3.00 -1.02
CA HIS A 115 8.20 -3.37 -1.80
C HIS A 115 9.32 -3.88 -0.89
N VAL A 116 9.64 -3.16 0.19
CA VAL A 116 10.67 -3.55 1.16
C VAL A 116 10.32 -4.89 1.80
N GLY A 117 9.06 -5.07 2.23
CA GLY A 117 8.57 -6.32 2.78
C GLY A 117 8.74 -7.49 1.81
N PHE A 118 8.44 -7.27 0.52
CA PHE A 118 8.57 -8.28 -0.53
C PHE A 118 10.02 -8.65 -0.80
N PHE A 119 10.92 -7.67 -0.90
CA PHE A 119 12.36 -7.95 -1.05
C PHE A 119 12.92 -8.77 0.12
N LEU A 120 12.43 -8.52 1.34
CA LEU A 120 12.83 -9.30 2.52
C LEU A 120 12.33 -10.76 2.47
N THR A 121 11.20 -11.05 1.83
CA THR A 121 10.63 -12.41 1.69
C THR A 121 11.09 -13.17 0.43
N VAL A 122 11.38 -12.48 -0.69
CA VAL A 122 11.73 -13.09 -2.00
C VAL A 122 13.20 -13.43 -2.15
N LEU A 123 14.08 -12.82 -1.37
CA LEU A 123 15.47 -13.27 -1.23
C LEU A 123 15.60 -14.63 -0.52
N ASN A 124 14.54 -15.44 -0.53
CA ASN A 124 14.49 -16.82 -0.13
C ASN A 124 14.24 -17.69 -1.38
N PRO A 125 15.25 -18.42 -1.89
CA PRO A 125 15.17 -19.15 -3.17
C PRO A 125 14.10 -20.26 -3.21
N LYS A 126 13.48 -20.61 -2.08
CA LYS A 126 12.36 -21.55 -2.03
C LYS A 126 11.03 -20.95 -2.51
N ASN A 127 10.79 -19.65 -2.27
CA ASN A 127 9.51 -19.02 -2.63
C ASN A 127 9.39 -18.77 -4.15
N LEU A 128 10.52 -18.54 -4.84
CA LEU A 128 10.56 -18.42 -6.30
C LEU A 128 10.27 -19.74 -7.04
N ALA A 129 10.48 -20.89 -6.38
CA ALA A 129 10.25 -22.21 -6.97
C ALA A 129 8.78 -22.66 -6.87
N ASP A 130 7.98 -22.01 -6.01
CA ASP A 130 6.55 -22.32 -5.81
C ASP A 130 5.62 -21.34 -6.57
N GLU A 131 6.16 -20.24 -7.13
CA GLU A 131 5.41 -19.25 -7.93
C GLU A 131 5.56 -19.43 -9.48
N VAL A 132 6.38 -20.39 -9.94
CA VAL A 132 6.52 -20.80 -11.37
C VAL A 132 5.82 -22.12 -11.61
#